data_AF-A0A0B2W2H3-F1
#
_entry.id   AF-A0A0B2W2H3-F1
#
_cell.length_a   1.000
_cell.length_b   1.000
_cell.length_c   1.000
_cell.angle_alpha   90.00
_cell.angle_beta   90.00
_cell.angle_gamma   90.00
#
_symmetry.space_group_name_H-M   'P 1'
#
loop_
_entity.id
_entity.type
_entity.pdbx_description
1 polymer ?
#
loop_
_entity_poly.entity_id
_entity_poly.type
_entity_poly.pdbx_seq_one_letter_code
_entity_poly.pdbx_strand_id
1 'polypeptide(L)'
;MIKHQVFENHQVRGWLGRFNSTHNYTQLWYLNDLYGLIQESYFNMLNVEKSIREALEPIYQNSTIDEWLYEYVDPVLERLVRYLDDIDRLKKERAFPRRNFKILRNIRAIRRQ
;
A
#
# COMPACT_ATOMS: atom_id res chain seq x y z
N MET A 1 13.83 4.57 5.54
CA MET A 1 13.97 3.10 5.44
C MET A 1 12.81 2.47 4.65
N ILE A 2 11.56 2.55 5.13
CA ILE A 2 10.35 2.00 4.46
C ILE A 2 10.18 2.48 3.00
N LYS A 3 10.45 3.77 2.75
CA LYS A 3 10.38 4.33 1.39
C LYS A 3 11.22 3.53 0.40
N HIS A 4 12.45 3.18 0.76
CA HIS A 4 13.35 2.45 -0.12
C HIS A 4 12.99 0.96 -0.20
N GLN A 5 12.74 0.35 0.96
CA GLN A 5 12.45 -1.09 1.10
C GLN A 5 11.13 -1.51 0.47
N VAL A 6 10.12 -0.64 0.50
CA VAL A 6 8.76 -0.95 0.04
C VAL A 6 8.35 -0.05 -1.12
N PHE A 7 8.35 1.28 -0.93
CA PHE A 7 7.73 2.19 -1.90
C PHE A 7 8.55 2.41 -3.17
N GLU A 8 9.86 2.19 -3.12
CA GLU A 8 10.79 2.25 -4.25
C GLU A 8 11.21 0.86 -4.73
N ASN A 9 10.83 -0.19 -4.01
CA ASN A 9 11.09 -1.55 -4.41
C ASN A 9 10.44 -1.83 -5.78
N HIS A 10 11.28 -2.21 -6.75
CA HIS A 10 10.86 -2.46 -8.12
C HIS A 10 9.80 -3.57 -8.21
N GLN A 11 9.87 -4.58 -7.36
CA GLN A 11 8.90 -5.66 -7.31
C GLN A 11 7.55 -5.17 -6.79
N VAL A 12 7.53 -4.37 -5.71
CA VAL A 12 6.30 -3.76 -5.19
C VAL A 12 5.67 -2.86 -6.26
N ARG A 13 6.47 -1.98 -6.88
CA ARG A 13 5.99 -1.07 -7.94
C ARG A 13 5.49 -1.79 -9.19
N GLY A 14 6.11 -2.91 -9.54
CA GLY A 14 5.70 -3.74 -10.66
C GLY A 14 4.40 -4.47 -10.35
N TRP A 15 4.44 -5.36 -9.36
CA TRP A 15 3.37 -6.30 -9.07
C TRP A 15 2.13 -5.67 -8.44
N LEU A 16 2.32 -4.67 -7.57
CA LEU A 16 1.23 -3.89 -6.95
C LEU A 16 1.11 -2.50 -7.59
N GLY A 17 1.64 -2.35 -8.80
CA GLY A 17 1.44 -1.16 -9.60
C GLY A 17 -0.04 -1.00 -9.99
N ARG A 18 -0.43 0.24 -10.28
CA ARG A 18 -1.81 0.59 -10.69
C ARG A 18 -2.35 -0.33 -11.77
N PHE A 19 -1.55 -0.66 -12.78
CA PHE A 19 -1.96 -1.53 -13.88
C PHE A 19 -2.37 -2.93 -13.41
N ASN A 20 -1.54 -3.58 -12.61
CA ASN A 20 -1.77 -4.93 -12.11
C ASN A 20 -2.94 -4.98 -11.12
N SER A 21 -2.98 -4.02 -10.20
CA SER A 21 -4.07 -3.86 -9.24
C SER A 21 -5.42 -3.64 -9.93
N THR A 22 -5.47 -2.81 -10.99
CA THR A 22 -6.72 -2.51 -11.72
C THR A 22 -7.22 -3.69 -12.58
N HIS A 23 -6.32 -4.52 -13.11
CA HIS A 23 -6.68 -5.60 -14.05
C HIS A 23 -6.56 -7.00 -13.46
N ASN A 24 -6.40 -7.10 -12.14
CA ASN A 24 -6.18 -8.35 -11.42
C ASN A 24 -5.09 -9.23 -12.09
N TYR A 25 -3.96 -8.62 -12.46
CA TYR A 25 -2.89 -9.29 -13.19
C TYR A 25 -1.65 -9.45 -12.31
N THR A 26 -1.29 -10.68 -11.92
CA THR A 26 -0.11 -10.95 -11.08
C THR A 26 0.27 -12.44 -11.12
N GLN A 27 1.24 -12.84 -10.27
CA GLN A 27 1.68 -14.21 -10.05
C GLN A 27 1.65 -14.52 -8.55
N LEU A 28 1.01 -15.64 -8.17
CA LEU A 28 0.69 -15.96 -6.78
C LEU A 28 1.92 -16.06 -5.86
N TRP A 29 3.03 -16.63 -6.34
CA TRP A 29 4.23 -16.81 -5.53
C TRP A 29 4.85 -15.46 -5.11
N TYR A 30 4.88 -14.47 -6.01
CA TYR A 30 5.34 -13.11 -5.67
C TYR A 30 4.44 -12.42 -4.65
N LEU A 31 3.12 -12.65 -4.71
CA LEU A 31 2.21 -12.05 -3.73
C LEU A 31 2.50 -12.52 -2.30
N ASN A 32 2.96 -13.75 -2.12
CA ASN A 32 3.32 -14.28 -0.80
C ASN A 32 4.58 -13.61 -0.26
N ASP A 33 5.61 -13.46 -1.09
CA ASP A 33 6.86 -12.80 -0.69
C ASP A 33 6.64 -11.32 -0.36
N LEU A 34 5.89 -10.62 -1.21
CA LEU A 34 5.55 -9.21 -1.00
C LEU A 34 4.68 -9.01 0.25
N TYR A 35 3.77 -9.96 0.54
CA TYR A 35 2.93 -9.89 1.73
C TYR A 35 3.78 -9.86 3.00
N GLY A 36 4.76 -10.76 3.13
CA GLY A 36 5.65 -10.81 4.30
C GLY A 36 6.38 -9.50 4.52
N LEU A 37 7.03 -8.99 3.47
CA LEU A 37 7.77 -7.72 3.49
C LEU A 37 6.89 -6.52 3.90
N ILE A 38 5.71 -6.41 3.30
CA ILE A 38 4.80 -5.27 3.53
C ILE A 38 4.17 -5.38 4.92
N GLN A 39 3.78 -6.58 5.36
CA GLN A 39 3.22 -6.81 6.67
C GLN A 39 4.23 -6.50 7.78
N GLU A 40 5.48 -6.95 7.64
CA GLU A 40 6.55 -6.61 8.57
C GLU A 40 6.77 -5.09 8.63
N SER A 41 6.80 -4.43 7.46
CA SER A 41 6.96 -2.97 7.38
C SER A 41 5.80 -2.21 8.03
N TYR A 42 4.58 -2.73 7.92
CA TYR A 42 3.40 -2.17 8.59
C TYR A 42 3.51 -2.26 10.11
N PHE A 43 3.83 -3.43 10.66
CA PHE A 43 4.02 -3.57 12.11
C PHE A 43 5.18 -2.71 12.63
N ASN A 44 6.28 -2.63 11.88
CA ASN A 44 7.39 -1.74 12.21
C ASN A 44 6.95 -0.27 12.24
N MET A 45 6.08 0.16 11.32
CA MET A 45 5.57 1.54 11.30
C MET A 45 4.63 1.82 12.48
N LEU A 46 3.81 0.86 12.91
CA LEU A 46 3.00 1.00 14.13
C LEU A 46 3.87 1.16 15.38
N ASN A 47 4.98 0.42 15.46
CA ASN A 47 5.94 0.60 16.56
C ASN A 47 6.58 2.00 16.52
N VAL A 48 6.90 2.50 15.33
CA VAL A 48 7.42 3.87 15.15
C VAL A 48 6.40 4.92 15.56
N GLU A 49 5.13 4.77 15.16
CA GLU A 49 4.04 5.66 15.62
C GLU A 49 3.97 5.72 17.14
N LYS A 50 3.96 4.56 17.80
CA LYS A 50 3.93 4.47 19.25
C LYS A 50 5.13 5.18 19.89
N SER A 51 6.34 4.94 19.40
CA SER A 51 7.54 5.60 19.92
C SER A 51 7.53 7.12 19.71
N ILE A 52 6.97 7.59 18.58
CA ILE A 52 6.80 9.03 18.34
C ILE A 52 5.81 9.62 19.35
N ARG A 53 4.67 8.95 19.55
CA ARG A 53 3.64 9.38 20.51
C ARG A 53 4.23 9.51 21.91
N GLU A 54 4.93 8.48 22.39
CA GLU A 54 5.60 8.48 23.70
C GLU A 54 6.63 9.62 23.83
N ALA A 55 7.33 9.97 22.75
CA ALA A 55 8.31 11.05 22.75
C ALA A 55 7.67 12.46 22.75
N LEU A 56 6.48 12.61 22.17
CA LEU A 56 5.80 13.90 22.05
C LEU A 56 4.85 14.20 23.22
N GLU A 57 4.33 13.17 23.88
CA GLU A 57 3.39 13.27 25.01
C GLU A 57 3.84 14.22 26.14
N PRO A 58 5.12 14.29 26.53
CA PRO A 58 5.57 15.23 27.57
C PRO A 58 5.57 16.71 27.13
N ILE A 59 5.46 16.99 25.83
CA ILE A 59 5.71 18.31 25.23
C ILE A 59 4.43 18.90 24.64
N TYR A 60 3.58 18.06 24.05
CA TYR A 60 2.41 18.47 23.29
C TYR A 60 1.12 17.86 23.83
N GLN A 61 0.00 18.52 23.56
CA GLN A 61 -1.32 17.96 23.84
C GLN A 61 -1.64 16.82 22.86
N ASN A 62 -2.45 15.86 23.30
CA ASN A 62 -2.85 14.71 22.49
C ASN A 62 -3.44 15.10 21.12
N SER A 63 -4.24 16.17 21.06
CA SER A 63 -4.79 16.66 19.79
C SER A 63 -3.71 17.09 18.79
N THR A 64 -2.68 17.80 19.26
CA THR A 64 -1.54 18.21 18.43
C THR A 64 -0.73 17.00 17.96
N ILE A 65 -0.57 16.00 18.83
CA ILE A 65 0.12 14.75 18.48
C ILE A 65 -0.66 14.00 17.41
N ASP A 66 -1.98 13.88 17.56
CA ASP A 66 -2.84 13.21 16.59
C ASP A 66 -2.85 13.93 15.23
N GLU A 67 -2.93 15.26 15.21
CA GLU A 67 -2.79 16.06 13.97
C GLU A 67 -1.43 15.82 13.28
N TRP A 68 -0.35 15.77 14.05
CA TRP A 68 0.98 15.52 13.51
C TRP A 68 1.10 14.10 12.94
N LEU A 69 0.63 13.09 13.66
CA LEU A 69 0.63 11.71 13.19
C LEU A 69 -0.24 11.55 11.94
N TYR A 70 -1.40 12.20 11.91
CA TYR A 70 -2.27 12.22 10.74
C TYR A 70 -1.58 12.79 9.50
N GLU A 71 -0.82 13.88 9.63
CA GLU A 71 -0.16 14.51 8.49
C GLU A 71 1.07 13.71 8.00
N TYR A 72 1.84 13.11 8.91
CA TYR A 72 3.17 12.57 8.57
C TYR A 72 3.31 11.05 8.64
N VAL A 73 2.52 10.38 9.48
CA VAL A 73 2.60 8.94 9.73
C VAL A 73 1.50 8.19 8.97
N ASP A 74 0.26 8.66 9.04
CA ASP A 74 -0.90 7.99 8.43
C ASP A 74 -0.76 7.79 6.92
N PRO A 75 -0.22 8.74 6.11
CA PRO A 75 -0.07 8.51 4.67
C PRO A 75 0.82 7.31 4.33
N VAL A 76 1.79 6.99 5.20
CA VAL A 76 2.66 5.82 5.07
C VAL A 76 1.88 4.55 5.44
N LEU A 77 1.18 4.55 6.57
CA LEU A 77 0.36 3.43 7.04
C LEU A 77 -0.74 3.09 6.03
N GLU A 78 -1.50 4.08 5.58
CA GLU A 78 -2.54 3.91 4.56
C GLU A 78 -1.99 3.27 3.28
N ARG A 79 -0.79 3.68 2.87
CA ARG A 79 -0.16 3.12 1.67
C ARG A 79 0.22 1.65 1.85
N LEU A 80 0.71 1.28 3.03
CA LEU A 80 1.02 -0.11 3.36
C LEU A 80 -0.26 -0.95 3.42
N VAL A 81 -1.31 -0.45 4.07
CA VAL A 81 -2.63 -1.10 4.13
C VAL A 81 -3.21 -1.31 2.73
N ARG A 82 -3.18 -0.29 1.86
CA ARG A 82 -3.62 -0.44 0.46
C ARG A 82 -2.89 -1.56 -0.28
N TYR A 83 -1.59 -1.75 -0.03
CA TYR A 83 -0.85 -2.84 -0.63
C TYR A 83 -1.25 -4.21 -0.07
N LEU A 84 -1.50 -4.33 1.24
CA LEU A 84 -2.00 -5.56 1.85
C LEU A 84 -3.38 -5.92 1.31
N ASP A 85 -4.28 -4.96 1.21
CA ASP A 85 -5.62 -5.15 0.66
C ASP A 85 -5.58 -5.61 -0.81
N ASP A 86 -4.71 -4.99 -1.61
CA ASP A 86 -4.49 -5.39 -3.01
C ASP A 86 -3.96 -6.83 -3.09
N ILE A 87 -3.01 -7.21 -2.22
CA ILE A 87 -2.49 -8.58 -2.16
C ILE A 87 -3.60 -9.57 -1.80
N ASP A 88 -4.40 -9.28 -0.76
CA ASP A 88 -5.47 -10.17 -0.31
C ASP A 88 -6.57 -10.31 -1.35
N ARG A 89 -6.90 -9.22 -2.07
CA ARG A 89 -7.80 -9.27 -3.23
C ARG A 89 -7.22 -10.17 -4.32
N LEU A 90 -5.96 -9.96 -4.71
CA LEU A 90 -5.30 -10.69 -5.79
C LEU A 90 -5.06 -12.17 -5.46
N LYS A 91 -4.82 -12.52 -4.19
CA LYS A 91 -4.67 -13.92 -3.74
C LYS A 91 -5.96 -14.73 -3.86
N LYS A 92 -7.13 -14.07 -3.82
CA LYS A 92 -8.44 -14.73 -3.97
C LYS A 92 -8.75 -15.12 -5.41
N GLU A 93 -8.04 -14.52 -6.38
CA GLU A 93 -8.19 -14.84 -7.80
C GLU A 93 -7.57 -16.21 -8.11
N ARG A 94 -8.40 -17.20 -8.47
CA ARG A 94 -7.95 -18.55 -8.81
C ARG A 94 -7.33 -18.67 -10.20
N ALA A 95 -7.65 -17.72 -11.09
CA ALA A 95 -7.16 -17.70 -12.46
C ALA A 95 -6.93 -16.24 -12.88
N PHE A 96 -5.66 -15.88 -13.14
CA PHE A 96 -5.33 -14.55 -13.64
C PHE A 96 -5.69 -14.44 -15.13
N PRO A 97 -6.36 -13.36 -15.57
CA PRO A 97 -6.69 -13.17 -16.97
C PRO A 97 -5.42 -13.11 -17.82
N ARG A 98 -5.39 -13.86 -18.93
CA ARG A 98 -4.42 -13.60 -20.00
C ARG A 98 -4.64 -12.17 -20.51
N ARG A 99 -3.57 -11.47 -20.90
CA ARG A 99 -3.51 -10.04 -21.28
C ARG A 99 -4.39 -9.64 -22.49
N ASN A 100 -5.69 -9.88 -22.40
CA ASN A 100 -6.70 -9.61 -23.43
C ASN A 100 -7.65 -8.47 -23.01
N PHE A 101 -7.28 -7.68 -22.00
CA PHE A 101 -8.09 -6.54 -21.57
C PHE A 101 -7.76 -5.27 -22.37
N LYS A 102 -8.80 -4.52 -22.75
CA LYS A 102 -8.69 -3.33 -23.59
C LYS A 102 -8.24 -2.12 -22.76
N ILE A 103 -7.06 -1.56 -23.07
CA ILE A 103 -6.58 -0.34 -22.42
C ILE A 103 -7.27 0.88 -23.06
N LEU A 104 -8.32 1.39 -22.41
CA LEU A 104 -9.01 2.60 -22.85
C LEU A 104 -8.22 3.85 -22.41
N ARG A 105 -7.65 4.58 -23.38
CA ARG A 105 -6.87 5.81 -23.11
C ARG A 105 -7.73 7.08 -23.04
N ASN A 106 -8.96 7.04 -23.54
CA ASN A 106 -9.87 8.18 -23.50
C ASN A 106 -10.63 8.21 -22.17
N ILE A 107 -10.02 8.82 -21.15
CA ILE A 107 -10.57 8.89 -19.80
C ILE A 107 -11.86 9.75 -19.74
N ARG A 108 -12.02 10.72 -20.65
CA ARG A 108 -13.20 11.62 -20.69
C ARG A 108 -14.45 10.94 -21.26
N ALA A 109 -14.30 9.98 -22.16
CA ALA A 109 -15.43 9.26 -22.75
C ALA A 109 -16.07 8.25 -21.78
N ILE A 110 -15.29 7.69 -20.84
CA ILE A 110 -15.74 6.65 -19.91
C ILE A 110 -16.66 7.22 -18.81
N ARG A 111 -16.49 8.48 -18.41
CA ARG A 111 -17.28 9.11 -17.33
C ARG A 111 -18.66 9.61 -17.75
N ARG A 112 -19.08 9.37 -19.00
CA ARG A 112 -20.35 9.85 -19.57
C ARG A 112 -21.31 8.72 -19.97
N GLN A 113 -21.03 7.50 -19.54
CA GLN A 113 -21.92 6.33 -19.64
C GLN A 113 -22.20 5.83 -18.23
#